data_AF-A0A8B9EPY0-F1
#
_entry.id   AF-A0A8B9EPY0-F1
#
_cell.length_a   1.000
_cell.length_b   1.000
_cell.length_c   1.000
_cell.angle_alpha   90.00
_cell.angle_beta   90.00
_cell.angle_gamma   90.00
#
_symmetry.space_group_name_H-M   'P 1'
#
loop_
_entity.id
_entity.type
_entity.pdbx_description
1 polymer ?
#
loop_
_entity_poly.entity_id
_entity_poly.type
_entity_poly.pdbx_seq_one_letter_code
_entity_poly.pdbx_strand_id
1 'polypeptide(L)' 'MEALPIYHGSISREAGEKLLLAAGTDGSYLLRDSESIPGVYCLCVLHQGYVYTYRVSKTETGSWSAECLVFGLLQLLP' A
#
# COMPACT_ATOMS: atom_id res chain seq x y z
N MET A 1 -6.44 -4.56 11.66
CA MET A 1 -5.03 -4.27 11.31
C MET A 1 -4.35 -3.43 12.40
N GLU A 2 -5.11 -2.67 13.21
CA GLU A 2 -4.66 -1.84 14.35
C GLU A 2 -3.49 -2.34 15.22
N ALA A 3 -3.37 -3.65 15.46
CA ALA A 3 -2.32 -4.20 16.32
C ALA A 3 -0.96 -4.38 15.60
N LEU A 4 -0.89 -4.14 14.29
CA LEU A 4 0.32 -4.32 13.51
C LEU A 4 1.25 -3.10 13.66
N PRO A 5 2.54 -3.29 13.96
CA PRO A 5 3.49 -2.18 14.13
C PRO A 5 3.76 -1.41 12.82
N ILE A 6 3.45 -2.04 11.69
CA ILE A 6 3.58 -1.46 10.34
C ILE A 6 2.34 -0.67 9.91
N TYR A 7 1.31 -0.59 10.76
CA TYR A 7 0.07 0.09 10.43
C TYR A 7 0.11 1.55 10.87
N HIS A 8 -0.13 2.46 9.93
CA HIS A 8 -0.03 3.90 10.12
C HIS A 8 -1.39 4.61 10.15
N GLY A 9 -2.51 3.87 10.19
CA GLY A 9 -3.84 4.49 10.17
C GLY A 9 -4.16 5.16 8.84
N SER A 10 -4.94 6.24 8.92
CA SER A 10 -5.47 6.99 7.78
C SER A 10 -4.50 8.03 7.20
N ILE A 11 -3.22 7.69 7.06
CA ILE A 11 -2.26 8.57 6.35
C ILE A 11 -2.58 8.60 4.85
N SER A 12 -2.31 9.75 4.20
CA SER A 12 -2.49 9.86 2.75
C SER A 12 -1.45 9.03 1.98
N ARG A 13 -1.75 8.74 0.73
CA ARG A 13 -0.80 8.10 -0.19
C ARG A 13 0.53 8.84 -0.24
N GLU A 14 0.49 10.15 -0.43
CA GLU A 14 1.68 10.99 -0.57
C GLU A 14 2.51 11.03 0.72
N ALA A 15 1.85 10.97 1.89
CA ALA A 15 2.54 10.85 3.17
C ALA A 15 3.25 9.49 3.30
N GLY A 16 2.58 8.40 2.90
CA GLY A 16 3.17 7.06 2.89
C GLY A 16 4.37 6.94 1.94
N GLU A 17 4.25 7.48 0.73
CA GLU A 17 5.34 7.52 -0.25
C GLU A 17 6.55 8.29 0.29
N LYS A 18 6.34 9.45 0.92
CA LYS A 18 7.42 10.23 1.56
C LYS A 18 8.11 9.46 2.68
N LEU A 19 7.37 8.74 3.52
CA LEU A 19 7.94 7.93 4.59
C LEU A 19 8.84 6.81 4.04
N LEU A 20 8.35 6.11 3.01
CA LEU A 20 9.10 5.04 2.36
C LEU A 20 10.36 5.58 1.67
N LEU A 21 10.24 6.66 0.90
CA LEU A 21 11.38 7.30 0.23
C LEU A 21 12.40 7.86 1.22
N ALA A 22 11.95 8.39 2.37
CA ALA A 22 12.83 8.85 3.44
C ALA A 22 13.57 7.69 4.14
N ALA A 23 12.93 6.53 4.29
CA ALA A 23 13.58 5.33 4.78
C ALA A 23 14.66 4.81 3.80
N GLY A 24 14.44 5.00 2.49
CA GLY A 24 15.43 4.80 1.43
C GLY A 24 15.96 3.37 1.29
N THR A 25 15.37 2.41 2.00
CA THR A 25 15.84 1.02 2.07
C THR A 25 14.92 0.13 1.25
N ASP A 26 15.49 -0.61 0.30
CA ASP A 26 14.74 -1.55 -0.53
C ASP A 26 13.98 -2.57 0.33
N GLY A 27 12.73 -2.83 -0.01
CA GLY A 27 11.84 -3.69 0.77
C GLY A 27 11.21 -3.03 2.00
N SER A 28 11.42 -1.72 2.23
CA SER A 28 10.65 -0.98 3.24
C SER A 28 9.15 -1.02 2.91
N TYR A 29 8.30 -1.18 3.92
CA TYR A 29 6.86 -1.29 3.71
C TYR A 29 6.06 -0.68 4.86
N LEU A 30 4.83 -0.29 4.54
CA LEU A 30 3.85 0.17 5.50
C LEU A 30 2.44 -0.22 5.08
N LEU A 31 1.55 -0.27 6.06
CA LEU A 31 0.12 -0.48 5.87
C LEU A 31 -0.63 0.79 6.27
N ARG A 32 -1.62 1.20 5.48
CA ARG A 32 -2.47 2.36 5.77
C ARG A 32 -3.92 2.08 5.36
N ASP A 33 -4.84 2.94 5.75
CA ASP A 33 -6.21 2.89 5.24
C ASP A 33 -6.26 3.32 3.77
N SER A 34 -7.19 2.73 3.02
CA SER A 34 -7.53 3.21 1.69
C SER A 34 -8.31 4.52 1.79
N GLU A 35 -7.83 5.55 1.08
CA GLU A 35 -8.52 6.84 0.98
C GLU A 35 -9.81 6.77 0.16
N SER A 36 -9.93 5.79 -0.73
CA SER A 36 -11.05 5.67 -1.66
C SER A 36 -12.09 4.61 -1.26
N ILE A 37 -11.70 3.59 -0.50
CA ILE A 37 -12.60 2.49 -0.14
C ILE A 37 -12.54 2.25 1.39
N PRO A 38 -13.59 2.63 2.14
CA PRO A 38 -13.66 2.37 3.57
C PRO A 38 -13.54 0.88 3.92
N GLY A 39 -12.79 0.56 4.98
CA GLY A 39 -12.58 -0.81 5.45
C GLY A 39 -11.57 -1.63 4.62
N VAL A 40 -10.99 -1.04 3.59
CA VAL A 40 -9.91 -1.61 2.80
C VAL A 40 -8.59 -0.94 3.16
N TYR A 41 -7.51 -1.72 3.12
CA TYR A 41 -6.17 -1.25 3.44
C TYR A 41 -5.32 -1.14 2.17
N CYS A 42 -4.26 -0.34 2.26
CA CYS A 42 -3.22 -0.22 1.25
C CYS A 42 -1.89 -0.65 1.86
N LEU A 43 -1.29 -1.71 1.32
CA LEU A 43 0.08 -2.12 1.60
C LEU A 43 0.99 -1.42 0.58
N CYS A 44 1.86 -0.55 1.06
CA CYS A 44 2.82 0.17 0.24
C CYS A 44 4.22 -0.42 0.47
N VAL A 45 4.94 -0.75 -0.61
CA VAL A 45 6.27 -1.36 -0.57
C VAL A 45 7.21 -0.56 -1.45
N LEU A 46 8.35 -0.12 -0.91
CA LEU A 46 9.43 0.48 -1.68
C LEU A 46 10.26 -0.63 -2.32
N HIS A 47 10.37 -0.61 -3.64
CA HIS A 47 11.29 -1.47 -4.36
C HIS A 47 11.95 -0.70 -5.52
N GLN A 48 13.28 -0.70 -5.57
CA GLN A 48 14.11 -0.05 -6.58
C GLN A 48 13.76 1.43 -6.83
N GLY A 49 13.41 2.15 -5.76
CA GLY A 49 13.04 3.58 -5.83
C GLY A 49 11.59 3.84 -6.23
N TYR A 50 10.79 2.78 -6.48
CA TYR A 50 9.37 2.88 -6.77
C TYR A 50 8.52 2.38 -5.60
N VAL A 51 7.42 3.07 -5.33
CA VAL A 51 6.46 2.62 -4.31
C VAL A 51 5.33 1.86 -4.99
N TYR A 52 5.28 0.56 -4.71
CA TYR A 52 4.22 -0.33 -5.16
C TYR A 52 3.10 -0.35 -4.13
N THR A 53 1.86 -0.18 -4.57
CA THR A 53 0.70 -0.20 -3.69
C THR A 53 -0.18 -1.40 -4.01
N TYR A 54 -0.48 -2.20 -3.00
CA TYR A 54 -1.39 -3.33 -3.05
C TYR A 54 -2.63 -3.03 -2.21
N ARG A 55 -3.80 -3.31 -2.76
CA ARG A 55 -5.06 -3.26 -2.03
C ARG A 55 -5.18 -4.52 -1.19
N VAL A 56 -5.39 -4.36 0.11
CA VAL A 56 -5.59 -5.46 1.04
C VAL A 56 -7.01 -5.40 1.57
N SER A 57 -7.81 -6.43 1.28
CA SER A 57 -9.20 -6.53 1.71
C SER A 57 -9.50 -7.89 2.34
N LYS A 58 -10.52 -7.92 3.20
CA LYS A 58 -10.99 -9.16 3.81
C LYS A 58 -12.07 -9.76 2.90
N THR A 59 -11.92 -11.04 2.57
CA THR A 59 -12.92 -11.79 1.80
C THR A 59 -14.13 -12.11 2.68
N GLU A 60 -15.26 -12.43 2.04
CA GLU A 60 -16.48 -12.86 2.74
C GLU A 60 -16.26 -14.12 3.59
N THR A 61 -15.38 -15.00 3.15
CA THR A 61 -14.96 -16.21 3.87
C THR A 61 -14.02 -15.95 5.05
N GLY A 62 -13.63 -14.69 5.27
CA GLY A 62 -12.79 -14.27 6.40
C GLY A 62 -11.28 -14.28 6.14
N SER A 63 -10.84 -14.75 4.96
CA SER A 63 -9.44 -14.67 4.52
C SER A 63 -9.05 -13.25 4.09
N TRP A 64 -7.76 -13.01 3.88
CA TRP A 64 -7.25 -11.74 3.33
C TRP A 64 -6.75 -11.92 1.90
N SER A 65 -7.06 -10.96 1.03
CA SER A 65 -6.51 -10.88 -0.33
C SER A 65 -5.66 -9.62 -0.48
N ALA A 66 -4.65 -9.69 -1.34
CA ALA A 66 -3.82 -8.56 -1.75
C ALA A 66 -3.82 -8.45 -3.27
N GLU A 67 -4.30 -7.33 -3.81
CA GLU A 67 -4.40 -7.07 -5.24
C GLU A 67 -3.43 -5.95 -5.63
N CYS A 68 -2.61 -6.17 -6.65
CA CYS A 68 -1.73 -5.11 -7.16
C CYS A 68 -2.58 -4.01 -7.80
N LEU A 69 -2.48 -2.80 -7.26
CA LEU A 69 -3.15 -1.66 -7.86
C LEU A 69 -2.27 -1.13 -8.99
N VAL A 70 -2.52 -1.60 -10.21
CA VAL A 70 -1.91 -1.04 -11.42
C VAL A 70 -2.59 0.30 -11.73
N PHE A 71 -2.36 1.31 -10.90
CA PHE A 71 -2.71 2.69 -11.26
C PHE A 71 -1.65 3.20 -12.25
N GLY A 72 -1.89 3.04 -13.56
CA GLY A 72 -1.27 3.88 -14.59
C GLY A 72 -0.35 3.23 -15.63
N LEU A 73 -0.20 1.91 -15.72
CA LEU A 73 0.67 1.26 -16.71
C LEU A 73 -0.03 0.59 -17.91
N LEU A 74 -1.31 0.93 -18.16
CA LEU A 74 -1.93 0.67 -19.47
C LEU A 74 -1.61 1.76 -20.52
N GLN A 75 -0.63 2.66 -20.27
CA GLN A 75 -0.23 3.69 -21.23
C GLN A 75 1.28 3.72 -21.58
N LEU A 76 2.16 2.92 -20.98
CA LEU A 76 3.59 2.95 -21.33
C LEU A 76 4.27 1.57 -21.22
N LEU A 77 3.77 0.60 -21.99
CA LEU A 77 4.63 -0.44 -22.57
C LEU A 77 4.76 -0.09 -24.06
N PRO A 78 5.96 -0.12 -24.66
CA PRO A 78 6.09 -0.07 -26.12
C PRO A 78 5.45 -1.29 -26.79
#